data_AF-A0A9D4SHA2-F1
#
_entry.id   AF-A0A9D4SHA2-F1
#
_cell.length_a   1.000
_cell.length_b   1.000
_cell.length_c   1.000
_cell.angle_alpha   90.00
_cell.angle_beta   90.00
_cell.angle_gamma   90.00
#
_symmetry.space_group_name_H-M   'P 1'
#
loop_
_entity.id
_entity.type
_entity.pdbx_description
1 polymer ?
#
loop_
_entity_poly.entity_id
_entity_poly.type
_entity_poly.pdbx_seq_one_letter_code
_entity_poly.pdbx_strand_id
1 'polypeptide(L)'
;MFAMEEKLIEEVKQVKDSNEQATTAKITFLEADLEKKTRQERFLEEKLIETKSRYEKFESQVNSLADQLRDLRRTYEEECRRRKTAEEKIQQLNGHNQSLQLKIDELVHKSGSSSDMLSRLNEELVQRQQQTSKKESELRSEIESLHRENQEREIEIRNLKVEIENQKSLLTRFETKESDVEKLIQANLNELKLTRSDNEQKQRLVDDLKMQLKQLKDQMQQADRQQGSLKDELESQFMKSQKELAESRQKIVSLNDELSRLKNVLIEIENERDGYRNEIERLERSCCEHQLKIERLDEQLVESSRQFDDYRTRVENQFDSQRQNSTIISSLRTDLDGSNRKCQTLDDENRLLRGENASLASKVRELQEDIEGMKQRHQQVLDGFEFECKQMTNRAIDAESRAEQQQQQLEHLESQQQLALEEFRRQAEVEKRMMAAKLDQLEARVREQHELVIQQQELDRRTRTNSTGGEEASFEQQIDFLNSVIVDMQKKNDELRNRVQVLEEIGLGEFENSFQTQVQTTRSSSNSNGLTNGHIRTVRKYCDICEIFDSHETEDCPQQSSNMMVNGGNMVVGQEPGHTYNAVDRTQQRAYCMQCERFGHDTEQCPLENETF
;
A
#
# COMPACT_ATOMS: atom_id res chain seq x y z
N MET A 1 99.43 -50.18 -139.10
CA MET A 1 97.99 -49.85 -139.00
C MET A 1 97.29 -50.72 -137.97
N PHE A 2 97.29 -52.05 -138.09
CA PHE A 2 96.62 -52.95 -137.13
C PHE A 2 96.93 -52.70 -135.64
N ALA A 3 98.20 -52.51 -135.26
CA ALA A 3 98.57 -52.25 -133.85
C ALA A 3 98.03 -50.92 -133.27
N MET A 4 97.67 -49.95 -134.12
CA MET A 4 97.14 -48.66 -133.68
C MET A 4 95.62 -48.72 -133.48
N GLU A 5 94.93 -49.50 -134.31
CA GLU A 5 93.49 -49.75 -134.24
C GLU A 5 93.14 -50.61 -133.02
N GLU A 6 93.96 -51.63 -132.73
CA GLU A 6 93.83 -52.48 -131.54
C GLU A 6 94.01 -51.67 -130.25
N LYS A 7 94.95 -50.71 -130.23
CA LYS A 7 95.18 -49.82 -129.09
C LYS A 7 94.03 -48.83 -128.87
N LEU A 8 93.43 -48.33 -129.95
CA LEU A 8 92.27 -47.42 -129.90
C LEU A 8 91.00 -48.16 -129.43
N ILE A 9 90.81 -49.40 -129.87
CA ILE A 9 89.71 -50.25 -129.40
C ILE A 9 89.90 -50.56 -127.92
N GLU A 10 91.12 -50.86 -127.48
CA GLU A 10 91.41 -51.11 -126.06
C GLU A 10 91.23 -49.84 -125.21
N GLU A 11 91.64 -48.66 -125.69
CA GLU A 11 91.39 -47.37 -125.00
C GLU A 11 89.89 -47.02 -124.93
N VAL A 12 89.14 -47.20 -126.02
CA VAL A 12 87.69 -46.97 -126.03
C VAL A 12 86.97 -47.95 -125.12
N LYS A 13 87.41 -49.21 -125.10
CA LYS A 13 86.88 -50.24 -124.20
C LYS A 13 87.22 -49.91 -122.74
N GLN A 14 88.43 -49.45 -122.46
CA GLN A 14 88.86 -49.05 -121.12
C GLN A 14 88.10 -47.81 -120.62
N VAL A 15 87.85 -46.82 -121.50
CA VAL A 15 87.02 -45.64 -121.18
C VAL A 15 85.56 -46.05 -120.99
N LYS A 16 85.03 -46.95 -121.83
CA LYS A 16 83.67 -47.47 -121.69
C LYS A 16 83.51 -48.25 -120.39
N ASP A 17 84.42 -49.16 -120.08
CA ASP A 17 84.41 -49.96 -118.85
C ASP A 17 84.59 -49.05 -117.62
N SER A 18 85.45 -48.03 -117.69
CA SER A 18 85.60 -47.03 -116.62
C SER A 18 84.35 -46.18 -116.43
N ASN A 19 83.69 -45.77 -117.52
CA ASN A 19 82.45 -45.00 -117.46
C ASN A 19 81.28 -45.87 -116.97
N GLU A 20 81.17 -47.12 -117.43
CA GLU A 20 80.18 -48.09 -116.95
C GLU A 20 80.41 -48.41 -115.47
N GLN A 21 81.66 -48.58 -115.02
CA GLN A 21 81.98 -48.73 -113.61
C GLN A 21 81.62 -47.47 -112.81
N ALA A 22 81.92 -46.27 -113.32
CA ALA A 22 81.58 -45.02 -112.65
C ALA A 22 80.06 -44.80 -112.57
N THR A 23 79.31 -45.12 -113.63
CA THR A 23 77.84 -45.03 -113.62
C THR A 23 77.23 -46.09 -112.71
N THR A 24 77.74 -47.31 -112.73
CA THR A 24 77.25 -48.40 -111.86
C THR A 24 77.56 -48.10 -110.38
N ALA A 25 78.74 -47.56 -110.09
CA ALA A 25 79.09 -47.09 -108.74
C ALA A 25 78.19 -45.92 -108.30
N LYS A 26 77.83 -45.02 -109.21
CA LYS A 26 76.94 -43.90 -108.90
C LYS A 26 75.48 -44.33 -108.71
N ILE A 27 75.00 -45.29 -109.50
CA ILE A 27 73.67 -45.89 -109.33
C ILE A 27 73.60 -46.63 -108.00
N THR A 28 74.56 -47.50 -107.70
CA THR A 28 74.58 -48.23 -106.41
C THR A 28 74.68 -47.30 -105.21
N PHE A 29 75.43 -46.19 -105.31
CA PHE A 29 75.44 -45.14 -104.27
C PHE A 29 74.07 -44.45 -104.12
N LEU A 30 73.43 -44.06 -105.23
CA LEU A 30 72.11 -43.41 -105.21
C LEU A 30 71.01 -44.35 -104.72
N GLU A 31 71.06 -45.64 -105.09
CA GLU A 31 70.15 -46.67 -104.58
C GLU A 31 70.34 -46.87 -103.07
N ALA A 32 71.59 -46.93 -102.60
CA ALA A 32 71.88 -47.02 -101.17
C ALA A 32 71.42 -45.77 -100.40
N ASP A 33 71.60 -44.56 -100.97
CA ASP A 33 71.13 -43.32 -100.35
C ASP A 33 69.60 -43.22 -100.36
N LEU A 34 68.94 -43.61 -101.46
CA LEU A 34 67.48 -43.68 -101.56
C LEU A 34 66.91 -44.70 -100.55
N GLU A 35 67.53 -45.87 -100.42
CA GLU A 35 67.10 -46.86 -99.44
C GLU A 35 67.29 -46.35 -98.00
N LYS A 36 68.40 -45.65 -97.73
CA LYS A 36 68.63 -44.98 -96.45
C LYS A 36 67.58 -43.91 -96.17
N LYS A 37 67.22 -43.08 -97.15
CA LYS A 37 66.16 -42.05 -97.03
C LYS A 37 64.79 -42.68 -96.83
N THR A 38 64.46 -43.73 -97.56
CA THR A 38 63.19 -44.46 -97.42
C THR A 38 63.08 -45.14 -96.03
N ARG A 39 64.20 -45.63 -95.48
CA ARG A 39 64.24 -46.15 -94.10
C ARG A 39 64.08 -45.03 -93.07
N GLN A 40 64.69 -43.86 -93.29
CA GLN A 40 64.51 -42.68 -92.44
C GLN A 40 63.07 -42.16 -92.48
N GLU A 41 62.44 -42.11 -93.65
CA GLU A 41 61.04 -41.68 -93.82
C GLU A 41 60.09 -42.62 -93.09
N ARG A 42 60.22 -43.94 -93.29
CA ARG A 42 59.42 -44.93 -92.54
C ARG A 42 59.59 -44.82 -91.02
N PHE A 43 60.83 -44.59 -90.55
CA PHE A 43 61.08 -44.38 -89.13
C PHE A 43 60.39 -43.11 -88.59
N LEU A 44 60.40 -42.03 -89.36
CA LEU A 44 59.72 -40.78 -88.99
C LEU A 44 58.19 -40.93 -89.05
N GLU A 45 57.66 -41.65 -90.04
CA GLU A 45 56.23 -41.98 -90.13
C GLU A 45 55.77 -42.81 -88.93
N GLU A 46 56.52 -43.84 -88.55
CA GLU A 46 56.23 -44.66 -87.37
C GLU A 46 56.25 -43.81 -86.09
N LYS A 47 57.24 -42.92 -85.95
CA LYS A 47 57.30 -41.96 -84.83
C LYS A 47 56.15 -40.96 -84.85
N LEU A 48 55.71 -40.51 -86.01
CA LEU A 48 54.56 -39.63 -86.16
C LEU A 48 53.25 -40.33 -85.76
N ILE A 49 53.08 -41.60 -86.13
CA ILE A 49 51.91 -42.40 -85.74
C ILE A 49 51.93 -42.66 -84.23
N GLU A 50 53.09 -43.01 -83.65
CA GLU A 50 53.25 -43.22 -82.21
C GLU A 50 52.91 -41.94 -81.43
N THR A 51 53.39 -40.78 -81.88
CA THR A 51 53.11 -39.48 -81.23
C THR A 51 51.65 -39.06 -81.37
N LYS A 52 51.01 -39.28 -82.53
CA LYS A 52 49.57 -39.06 -82.70
C LYS A 52 48.73 -39.94 -81.78
N SER A 53 49.05 -41.24 -81.70
CA SER A 53 48.34 -42.15 -80.79
C SER A 53 48.52 -41.76 -79.31
N ARG A 54 49.70 -41.28 -78.92
CA ARG A 54 49.92 -40.72 -77.58
C ARG A 54 49.10 -39.43 -77.37
N TYR A 55 49.04 -38.55 -78.36
CA TYR A 55 48.25 -37.33 -78.28
C TYR A 55 46.75 -37.62 -78.11
N GLU A 56 46.17 -38.52 -78.90
CA GLU A 56 44.77 -38.95 -78.76
C GLU A 56 44.46 -39.55 -77.38
N LYS A 57 45.41 -40.31 -76.82
CA LYS A 57 45.31 -40.84 -75.44
C LYS A 57 45.35 -39.72 -74.40
N PHE A 58 46.22 -38.72 -74.57
CA PHE A 58 46.24 -37.56 -73.67
C PHE A 58 44.99 -36.70 -73.82
N GLU A 59 44.50 -36.49 -75.03
CA GLU A 59 43.28 -35.72 -75.31
C GLU A 59 42.05 -36.39 -74.68
N SER A 60 41.90 -37.71 -74.83
CA SER A 60 40.84 -38.46 -74.16
C SER A 60 40.94 -38.42 -72.63
N GLN A 61 42.15 -38.46 -72.07
CA GLN A 61 42.36 -38.28 -70.62
C GLN A 61 41.99 -36.86 -70.15
N VAL A 62 42.37 -35.82 -70.91
CA VAL A 62 42.03 -34.43 -70.60
C VAL A 62 40.52 -34.22 -70.67
N ASN A 63 39.84 -34.78 -71.69
CA ASN A 63 38.39 -34.70 -71.82
C ASN A 63 37.69 -35.42 -70.66
N SER A 64 38.16 -36.61 -70.27
CA SER A 64 37.62 -37.34 -69.11
C SER A 64 37.80 -36.57 -67.80
N LEU A 65 38.96 -35.95 -67.58
CA LEU A 65 39.20 -35.10 -66.41
C LEU A 65 38.35 -33.82 -66.43
N ALA A 66 38.12 -33.24 -67.62
CA ALA A 66 37.23 -32.10 -67.77
C ALA A 66 35.76 -32.47 -67.45
N ASP A 67 35.31 -33.66 -67.85
CA ASP A 67 33.99 -34.18 -67.47
C ASP A 67 33.87 -34.40 -65.97
N GLN A 68 34.87 -35.04 -65.34
CA GLN A 68 34.90 -35.22 -63.88
C GLN A 68 34.89 -33.88 -63.13
N LEU A 69 35.61 -32.86 -63.62
CA LEU A 69 35.60 -31.52 -63.05
C LEU A 69 34.24 -30.84 -63.20
N ARG A 70 33.54 -31.04 -64.33
CA ARG A 70 32.18 -30.52 -64.53
C ARG A 70 31.19 -31.16 -63.57
N ASP A 71 31.25 -32.48 -63.42
CA ASP A 71 30.39 -33.20 -62.47
C ASP A 71 30.68 -32.80 -61.02
N LEU A 72 31.95 -32.65 -60.64
CA LEU A 72 32.32 -32.21 -59.29
C LEU A 72 31.88 -30.77 -59.01
N ARG A 73 31.93 -29.88 -60.00
CA ARG A 73 31.37 -28.51 -59.85
C ARG A 73 29.87 -28.54 -59.66
N ARG A 74 29.15 -29.35 -60.45
CA ARG A 74 27.70 -29.50 -60.32
C ARG A 74 27.30 -30.01 -58.93
N THR A 75 27.97 -31.05 -58.44
CA THR A 75 27.67 -31.59 -57.09
C THR A 75 28.06 -30.61 -55.99
N TYR A 76 29.16 -29.87 -56.14
CA TYR A 76 29.52 -28.80 -55.22
C TYR A 76 28.47 -27.68 -55.18
N GLU A 77 27.96 -27.24 -56.33
CA GLU A 77 26.89 -26.24 -56.41
C GLU A 77 25.58 -26.73 -55.77
N GLU A 78 25.22 -27.99 -56.00
CA GLU A 78 24.05 -28.62 -55.36
C GLU A 78 24.21 -28.66 -53.83
N GLU A 79 25.37 -29.07 -53.32
CA GLU A 79 25.65 -29.07 -51.88
C GLU A 79 25.70 -27.65 -51.29
N CYS A 80 26.21 -26.66 -52.02
CA CYS A 80 26.12 -25.25 -51.61
C CYS A 80 24.66 -24.78 -51.49
N ARG A 81 23.78 -25.16 -52.42
CA ARG A 81 22.34 -24.85 -52.33
C ARG A 81 21.70 -25.54 -51.13
N ARG A 82 21.98 -26.83 -50.91
CA ARG A 82 21.50 -27.58 -49.73
C ARG A 82 21.95 -26.93 -48.43
N ARG A 83 23.22 -26.55 -48.34
CA ARG A 83 23.76 -25.84 -47.17
C ARG A 83 23.03 -24.52 -46.92
N LYS A 84 22.80 -23.71 -47.95
CA LYS A 84 22.06 -22.45 -47.82
C LYS A 84 20.63 -22.67 -47.30
N THR A 85 19.90 -23.65 -47.84
CA THR A 85 18.55 -23.97 -47.34
C THR A 85 18.55 -24.49 -45.90
N ALA A 86 19.59 -25.23 -45.49
CA ALA A 86 19.75 -25.68 -44.12
C ALA A 86 20.07 -24.52 -43.17
N GLU A 87 20.94 -23.59 -43.58
CA GLU A 87 21.26 -22.36 -42.82
C GLU A 87 20.01 -21.49 -42.62
N GLU A 88 19.20 -21.28 -43.66
CA GLU A 88 17.93 -20.55 -43.56
C GLU A 88 16.95 -21.24 -42.58
N LYS A 89 16.87 -22.58 -42.61
CA LYS A 89 16.03 -23.35 -41.68
C LYS A 89 16.53 -23.26 -40.24
N ILE A 90 17.84 -23.27 -40.01
CA ILE A 90 18.43 -23.05 -38.68
C ILE A 90 18.12 -21.65 -38.18
N GLN A 91 18.22 -20.61 -39.02
CA GLN A 91 17.86 -19.24 -38.64
C GLN A 91 16.38 -19.14 -38.25
N GLN A 92 15.48 -19.75 -39.01
CA GLN A 92 14.05 -19.79 -38.67
C GLN A 92 13.79 -20.50 -37.33
N LEU A 93 14.41 -21.67 -37.12
CA LEU A 93 14.28 -22.40 -35.85
C LEU A 93 14.86 -21.62 -34.67
N ASN A 94 15.97 -20.91 -34.87
CA ASN A 94 16.55 -20.03 -33.84
C ASN A 94 15.61 -18.86 -33.50
N GLY A 95 14.99 -18.24 -34.51
CA GLY A 95 13.97 -17.20 -34.29
C GLY A 95 12.76 -17.72 -33.52
N HIS A 96 12.25 -18.92 -33.87
CA HIS A 96 11.17 -19.56 -33.12
C HIS A 96 11.58 -19.90 -31.69
N ASN A 97 12.78 -20.44 -31.48
CA ASN A 97 13.29 -20.74 -30.14
C ASN A 97 13.46 -19.48 -29.29
N GLN A 98 13.95 -18.38 -29.86
CA GLN A 98 14.02 -17.09 -29.16
C GLN A 98 12.63 -16.57 -28.78
N SER A 99 11.66 -16.66 -29.69
CA SER A 99 10.27 -16.26 -29.41
C SER A 99 9.63 -17.12 -28.31
N LEU A 100 9.84 -18.43 -28.36
CA LEU A 100 9.38 -19.35 -27.32
C LEU A 100 10.07 -19.08 -25.98
N GLN A 101 11.37 -18.80 -25.98
CA GLN A 101 12.13 -18.45 -24.78
C GLN A 101 11.59 -17.17 -24.14
N LEU A 102 11.39 -16.11 -24.93
CA LEU A 102 10.79 -14.86 -24.43
C LEU A 102 9.40 -15.10 -23.84
N LYS A 103 8.61 -16.00 -24.45
CA LYS A 103 7.27 -16.33 -23.96
C LYS A 103 7.31 -17.18 -22.69
N ILE A 104 8.29 -18.08 -22.56
CA ILE A 104 8.56 -18.82 -21.33
C ILE A 104 8.99 -17.85 -20.23
N ASP A 105 9.91 -16.93 -20.50
CA ASP A 105 10.39 -15.94 -19.52
C ASP A 105 9.24 -15.01 -19.07
N GLU A 106 8.37 -14.60 -19.99
CA GLU A 106 7.17 -13.82 -19.68
C GLU A 106 6.18 -14.62 -18.80
N LEU A 107 5.95 -15.90 -19.11
CA LEU A 107 5.09 -16.78 -18.32
C LEU A 107 5.70 -17.07 -16.94
N VAL A 108 7.01 -17.30 -16.86
CA VAL A 108 7.74 -17.50 -15.61
C VAL A 108 7.67 -16.24 -14.77
N HIS A 109 7.90 -15.05 -15.33
CA HIS A 109 7.77 -13.79 -14.62
C HIS A 109 6.34 -13.53 -14.13
N LYS A 110 5.32 -13.77 -14.98
CA LYS A 110 3.91 -13.65 -14.58
C LYS A 110 3.53 -14.64 -13.49
N SER A 111 4.00 -15.88 -13.57
CA SER A 111 3.74 -16.93 -12.56
C SER A 111 4.50 -16.68 -11.25
N GLY A 112 5.73 -16.17 -11.30
CA GLY A 112 6.53 -15.79 -10.15
C GLY A 112 5.92 -14.60 -9.41
N SER A 113 5.58 -13.53 -10.14
CA SER A 113 4.90 -12.36 -9.56
C SER A 113 3.53 -12.70 -8.99
N SER A 114 2.77 -13.58 -9.64
CA SER A 114 1.48 -14.06 -9.12
C SER A 114 1.66 -14.96 -7.89
N SER A 115 2.67 -15.84 -7.89
CA SER A 115 3.00 -16.71 -6.76
C SER A 115 3.52 -15.92 -5.56
N ASP A 116 4.33 -14.89 -5.77
CA ASP A 116 4.84 -14.02 -4.71
C ASP A 116 3.70 -13.17 -4.14
N MET A 117 2.82 -12.66 -4.99
CA MET A 117 1.62 -11.92 -4.54
C MET A 117 0.67 -12.83 -3.75
N LEU A 118 0.45 -14.07 -4.21
CA LEU A 118 -0.37 -15.05 -3.50
C LEU A 118 0.27 -15.50 -2.18
N SER A 119 1.58 -15.70 -2.13
CA SER A 119 2.30 -16.02 -0.88
C SER A 119 2.23 -14.86 0.11
N ARG A 120 2.40 -13.61 -0.34
CA ARG A 120 2.24 -12.42 0.51
C ARG A 120 0.81 -12.26 1.01
N LEU A 121 -0.19 -12.44 0.15
CA LEU A 121 -1.60 -12.41 0.56
C LEU A 121 -1.93 -13.54 1.52
N ASN A 122 -1.37 -14.73 1.33
CA ASN A 122 -1.56 -15.87 2.23
C ASN A 122 -0.86 -15.66 3.57
N GLU A 123 0.35 -15.08 3.60
CA GLU A 123 1.02 -14.65 4.83
C GLU A 123 0.24 -13.58 5.56
N GLU A 124 -0.26 -12.56 4.85
CA GLU A 124 -1.09 -11.50 5.44
C GLU A 124 -2.40 -12.07 5.99
N LEU A 125 -3.02 -13.02 5.28
CA LEU A 125 -4.23 -13.71 5.73
C LEU A 125 -3.97 -14.58 6.97
N VAL A 126 -2.86 -15.32 7.00
CA VAL A 126 -2.44 -16.10 8.18
C VAL A 126 -2.14 -15.18 9.37
N GLN A 127 -1.46 -14.05 9.16
CA GLN A 127 -1.20 -13.07 10.22
C GLN A 127 -2.49 -12.44 10.74
N ARG A 128 -3.42 -12.06 9.86
CA ARG A 128 -4.76 -11.57 10.22
C ARG A 128 -5.53 -12.61 11.02
N GLN A 129 -5.47 -13.87 10.62
CA GLN A 129 -6.16 -14.98 11.29
C GLN A 129 -5.55 -15.26 12.68
N GLN A 130 -4.22 -15.18 12.81
CA GLN A 130 -3.53 -15.27 14.10
C GLN A 130 -3.85 -14.08 15.02
N GLN A 131 -3.86 -12.84 14.50
CA GLN A 131 -4.26 -11.66 15.27
C GLN A 131 -5.71 -11.75 15.74
N THR A 132 -6.61 -12.21 14.87
CA THR A 132 -8.02 -12.42 15.21
C THR A 132 -8.15 -13.48 16.30
N SER A 133 -7.45 -14.61 16.17
CA SER A 133 -7.43 -15.67 17.19
C SER A 133 -6.87 -15.18 18.54
N LYS A 134 -5.82 -14.35 18.54
CA LYS A 134 -5.29 -13.72 19.76
C LYS A 134 -6.31 -12.80 20.42
N LYS A 135 -6.94 -11.91 19.65
CA LYS A 135 -8.00 -11.03 20.16
C LYS A 135 -9.20 -11.82 20.69
N GLU A 136 -9.59 -12.90 20.01
CA GLU A 136 -10.65 -13.80 20.49
C GLU A 136 -10.26 -14.48 21.82
N SER A 137 -9.01 -14.92 21.96
CA SER A 137 -8.50 -15.47 23.22
C SER A 137 -8.50 -14.43 24.35
N GLU A 138 -8.06 -13.21 24.07
CA GLU A 138 -8.04 -12.10 25.04
C GLU A 138 -9.46 -11.76 25.49
N LEU A 139 -10.40 -11.59 24.54
CA LEU A 139 -11.80 -11.33 24.84
C LEU A 139 -12.45 -12.47 25.62
N ARG A 140 -12.12 -13.73 25.32
CA ARG A 140 -12.60 -14.89 26.10
C ARG A 140 -12.10 -14.84 27.55
N SER A 141 -10.82 -14.53 27.75
CA SER A 141 -10.24 -14.38 29.09
C SER A 141 -10.90 -13.24 29.88
N GLU A 142 -11.17 -12.12 29.23
CA GLU A 142 -11.84 -10.97 29.84
C GLU A 142 -13.30 -11.29 30.20
N ILE A 143 -14.03 -11.98 29.32
CA ILE A 143 -15.39 -12.47 29.61
C ILE A 143 -15.38 -13.40 30.82
N GLU A 144 -14.43 -14.35 30.90
CA GLU A 144 -14.31 -15.24 32.06
C GLU A 144 -13.98 -14.48 33.35
N SER A 145 -13.14 -13.46 33.28
CA SER A 145 -12.82 -12.59 34.42
C SER A 145 -14.04 -11.83 34.92
N LEU A 146 -14.78 -11.18 34.02
CA LEU A 146 -16.02 -10.48 34.33
C LEU A 146 -17.09 -11.43 34.87
N HIS A 147 -17.14 -12.68 34.37
CA HIS A 147 -18.07 -13.69 34.86
C HIS A 147 -17.76 -14.09 36.31
N ARG A 148 -16.47 -14.26 36.65
CA ARG A 148 -16.04 -14.51 38.04
C ARG A 148 -16.39 -13.34 38.96
N GLU A 149 -16.09 -12.12 38.54
CA GLU A 149 -16.38 -10.91 39.32
C GLU A 149 -17.90 -10.73 39.55
N ASN A 150 -18.73 -11.03 38.55
CA ASN A 150 -20.19 -11.02 38.71
C ASN A 150 -20.67 -12.11 39.68
N GLN A 151 -20.10 -13.32 39.63
CA GLN A 151 -20.44 -14.38 40.59
C GLN A 151 -20.08 -13.98 42.03
N GLU A 152 -18.94 -13.33 42.24
CA GLU A 152 -18.52 -12.80 43.55
C GLU A 152 -19.51 -11.72 44.04
N ARG A 153 -19.86 -10.76 43.19
CA ARG A 153 -20.87 -9.74 43.51
C ARG A 153 -22.24 -10.35 43.82
N GLU A 154 -22.66 -11.40 43.11
CA GLU A 154 -23.91 -12.10 43.42
C GLU A 154 -23.87 -12.80 44.79
N ILE A 155 -22.73 -13.37 45.17
CA ILE A 155 -22.54 -13.95 46.51
C ILE A 155 -22.62 -12.85 47.57
N GLU A 156 -21.98 -11.71 47.35
CA GLU A 156 -22.02 -10.57 48.27
C GLU A 156 -23.43 -10.02 48.44
N ILE A 157 -24.18 -9.84 47.33
CA ILE A 157 -25.60 -9.45 47.37
C ILE A 157 -26.43 -10.46 48.15
N ARG A 158 -26.19 -11.77 47.99
CA ARG A 158 -26.87 -12.81 48.76
C ARG A 158 -26.57 -12.69 50.25
N ASN A 159 -25.31 -12.44 50.63
CA ASN A 159 -24.92 -12.27 52.03
C ASN A 159 -25.57 -11.01 52.64
N LEU A 160 -25.55 -9.88 51.93
CA LEU A 160 -26.21 -8.65 52.37
C LEU A 160 -27.72 -8.83 52.53
N LYS A 161 -28.38 -9.60 51.66
CA LYS A 161 -29.81 -9.93 51.83
C LYS A 161 -30.09 -10.72 53.10
N VAL A 162 -29.24 -11.70 53.42
CA VAL A 162 -29.35 -12.46 54.68
C VAL A 162 -29.15 -11.54 55.88
N GLU A 163 -28.17 -10.65 55.84
CA GLU A 163 -27.92 -9.69 56.91
C GLU A 163 -29.08 -8.72 57.11
N ILE A 164 -29.66 -8.20 56.01
CA ILE A 164 -30.87 -7.36 56.07
C ILE A 164 -32.03 -8.12 56.71
N GLU A 165 -32.23 -9.40 56.36
CA GLU A 165 -33.30 -10.20 56.95
C GLU A 165 -33.07 -10.46 58.45
N ASN A 166 -31.82 -10.71 58.84
CA ASN A 166 -31.44 -10.81 60.24
C ASN A 166 -31.73 -9.50 61.00
N GLN A 167 -31.35 -8.34 60.43
CA GLN A 167 -31.63 -7.04 61.05
C GLN A 167 -33.12 -6.75 61.15
N LYS A 168 -33.92 -7.09 60.13
CA LYS A 168 -35.39 -7.00 60.20
C LYS A 168 -35.96 -7.87 61.33
N SER A 169 -35.47 -9.10 61.48
CA SER A 169 -35.89 -9.98 62.57
C SER A 169 -35.53 -9.39 63.95
N LEU A 170 -34.40 -8.70 64.05
CA LEU A 170 -33.98 -8.02 65.28
C LEU A 170 -34.86 -6.80 65.58
N LEU A 171 -35.17 -6.01 64.55
CA LEU A 171 -36.10 -4.87 64.61
C LEU A 171 -37.48 -5.31 65.10
N THR A 172 -38.08 -6.34 64.50
CA THR A 172 -39.39 -6.87 64.97
C THR A 172 -39.32 -7.33 66.43
N ARG A 173 -38.19 -7.90 66.87
CA ARG A 173 -37.96 -8.22 68.29
C ARG A 173 -37.91 -6.97 69.16
N PHE A 174 -37.26 -5.90 68.73
CA PHE A 174 -37.26 -4.64 69.47
C PHE A 174 -38.66 -4.00 69.52
N GLU A 175 -39.40 -3.99 68.42
CA GLU A 175 -40.78 -3.51 68.37
C GLU A 175 -41.69 -4.29 69.34
N THR A 176 -41.54 -5.62 69.43
CA THR A 176 -42.30 -6.40 70.42
C THR A 176 -41.93 -6.03 71.86
N LYS A 177 -40.65 -5.81 72.16
CA LYS A 177 -40.20 -5.37 73.48
C LYS A 177 -40.71 -3.98 73.82
N GLU A 178 -40.69 -3.06 72.87
CA GLU A 178 -41.23 -1.71 73.03
C GLU A 178 -42.73 -1.77 73.35
N SER A 179 -43.49 -2.57 72.59
CA SER A 179 -44.91 -2.82 72.86
C SER A 179 -45.16 -3.40 74.26
N ASP A 180 -44.29 -4.31 74.73
CA ASP A 180 -44.42 -4.88 76.07
C ASP A 180 -44.08 -3.87 77.17
N VAL A 181 -43.09 -3.01 76.96
CA VAL A 181 -42.76 -1.90 77.87
C VAL A 181 -43.90 -0.90 77.92
N GLU A 182 -44.53 -0.55 76.79
CA GLU A 182 -45.71 0.33 76.75
C GLU A 182 -46.87 -0.25 77.56
N LYS A 183 -47.15 -1.56 77.43
CA LYS A 183 -48.17 -2.25 78.26
C LYS A 183 -47.82 -2.17 79.74
N LEU A 184 -46.54 -2.34 80.10
CA LEU A 184 -46.07 -2.27 81.48
C LEU A 184 -46.23 -0.86 82.06
N ILE A 185 -45.85 0.18 81.29
CA ILE A 185 -46.06 1.58 81.66
C ILE A 185 -47.54 1.85 81.87
N GLN A 186 -48.41 1.38 80.97
CA GLN A 186 -49.85 1.56 81.08
C GLN A 186 -50.43 0.87 82.32
N ALA A 187 -49.97 -0.34 82.64
CA ALA A 187 -50.35 -1.06 83.85
C ALA A 187 -49.95 -0.28 85.12
N ASN A 188 -48.70 0.19 85.18
CA ASN A 188 -48.22 1.01 86.29
C ASN A 188 -49.00 2.33 86.42
N LEU A 189 -49.34 2.97 85.31
CA LEU A 189 -50.16 4.19 85.30
C LEU A 189 -51.55 3.96 85.88
N ASN A 190 -52.15 2.79 85.61
CA ASN A 190 -53.44 2.39 86.16
C ASN A 190 -53.34 2.08 87.67
N GLU A 191 -52.30 1.38 88.13
CA GLU A 191 -52.04 1.19 89.57
C GLU A 191 -51.81 2.51 90.29
N LEU A 192 -51.08 3.45 89.67
CA LEU A 192 -50.81 4.76 90.25
C LEU A 192 -52.07 5.62 90.36
N LYS A 193 -53.02 5.47 89.42
CA LYS A 193 -54.36 6.06 89.52
C LYS A 193 -55.17 5.45 90.67
N LEU A 194 -55.11 4.12 90.82
CA LEU A 194 -55.83 3.42 91.87
C LEU A 194 -55.32 3.82 93.27
N THR A 195 -53.99 3.85 93.44
CA THR A 195 -53.34 4.29 94.69
C THR A 195 -53.57 5.77 94.98
N ARG A 196 -53.61 6.64 93.96
CA ARG A 196 -54.04 8.04 94.14
C ARG A 196 -55.48 8.14 94.64
N SER A 197 -56.41 7.39 94.04
CA SER A 197 -57.80 7.36 94.49
C SER A 197 -57.94 6.85 95.94
N ASP A 198 -57.17 5.82 96.32
CA ASP A 198 -57.14 5.31 97.69
C ASP A 198 -56.56 6.33 98.68
N ASN A 199 -55.47 7.03 98.30
CA ASN A 199 -54.91 8.12 99.10
C ASN A 199 -55.88 9.29 99.25
N GLU A 200 -56.64 9.66 98.22
CA GLU A 200 -57.68 10.69 98.32
C GLU A 200 -58.78 10.27 99.29
N GLN A 201 -59.19 9.00 99.30
CA GLN A 201 -60.15 8.47 100.27
C GLN A 201 -59.59 8.49 101.70
N LYS A 202 -58.34 8.05 101.89
CA LYS A 202 -57.65 8.13 103.19
C LYS A 202 -57.50 9.57 103.68
N GLN A 203 -57.20 10.51 102.79
CA GLN A 203 -57.09 11.93 103.13
C GLN A 203 -58.43 12.50 103.62
N ARG A 204 -59.55 12.15 102.95
CA ARG A 204 -60.90 12.51 103.41
C ARG A 204 -61.19 11.95 104.81
N LEU A 205 -60.78 10.71 105.09
CA LEU A 205 -60.94 10.10 106.40
C LEU A 205 -60.10 10.80 107.48
N VAL A 206 -58.84 11.17 107.15
CA VAL A 206 -57.97 11.95 108.03
C VAL A 206 -58.58 13.30 108.35
N ASP A 207 -59.18 13.99 107.37
CA ASP A 207 -59.80 15.29 107.58
C ASP A 207 -61.09 15.18 108.42
N ASP A 208 -61.87 14.10 108.26
CA ASP A 208 -63.02 13.80 109.12
C ASP A 208 -62.59 13.51 110.57
N LEU A 209 -61.55 12.68 110.77
CA LEU A 209 -60.97 12.40 112.09
C LEU A 209 -60.41 13.67 112.75
N LYS A 210 -59.78 14.57 111.99
CA LYS A 210 -59.34 15.89 112.52
C LYS A 210 -60.52 16.73 112.96
N MET A 211 -61.63 16.71 112.23
CA MET A 211 -62.85 17.43 112.59
C MET A 211 -63.46 16.87 113.89
N GLN A 212 -63.51 15.54 114.03
CA GLN A 212 -63.92 14.86 115.25
C GLN A 212 -63.00 15.19 116.45
N LEU A 213 -61.68 15.17 116.24
CA LEU A 213 -60.69 15.56 117.27
C LEU A 213 -60.87 17.01 117.72
N LYS A 214 -61.19 17.92 116.79
CA LYS A 214 -61.48 19.32 117.11
C LYS A 214 -62.76 19.44 117.96
N GLN A 215 -63.82 18.71 117.61
CA GLN A 215 -65.05 18.66 118.42
C GLN A 215 -64.80 18.12 119.83
N LEU A 216 -64.04 17.02 119.96
CA LEU A 216 -63.65 16.46 121.27
C LEU A 216 -62.81 17.44 122.08
N LYS A 217 -61.89 18.17 121.42
CA LYS A 217 -61.07 19.21 122.07
C LYS A 217 -61.92 20.38 122.58
N ASP A 218 -62.91 20.82 121.81
CA ASP A 218 -63.83 21.89 122.19
C ASP A 218 -64.74 21.44 123.36
N GLN A 219 -65.18 20.17 123.37
CA GLN A 219 -65.89 19.57 124.50
C GLN A 219 -65.03 19.49 125.77
N MET A 220 -63.75 19.11 125.63
CA MET A 220 -62.81 19.05 126.75
C MET A 220 -62.55 20.44 127.35
N GLN A 221 -62.40 21.48 126.51
CA GLN A 221 -62.27 22.87 126.96
C GLN A 221 -63.54 23.38 127.66
N GLN A 222 -64.71 22.88 127.28
CA GLN A 222 -65.97 23.21 127.94
C GLN A 222 -66.08 22.55 129.33
N ALA A 223 -65.57 21.32 129.48
CA ALA A 223 -65.47 20.64 130.77
C ALA A 223 -64.44 21.29 131.71
N ASP A 224 -63.28 21.72 131.19
CA ASP A 224 -62.26 22.46 131.96
C ASP A 224 -62.80 23.76 132.56
N ARG A 225 -63.66 24.48 131.81
CA ARG A 225 -64.34 25.70 132.31
C ARG A 225 -65.35 25.41 133.42
N GLN A 226 -65.97 24.22 133.43
CA GLN A 226 -66.86 23.80 134.52
C GLN A 226 -66.07 23.35 135.77
N GLN A 227 -64.88 22.78 135.60
CA GLN A 227 -64.02 22.38 136.71
C GLN A 227 -63.42 23.60 137.44
N GLY A 228 -63.16 24.70 136.72
CA GLY A 228 -62.70 25.97 137.29
C GLY A 228 -63.68 26.59 138.29
N SER A 229 -64.99 26.59 137.99
CA SER A 229 -65.99 27.18 138.89
C SER A 229 -66.22 26.40 140.19
N LEU A 230 -65.90 25.10 140.22
CA LEU A 230 -65.98 24.27 141.43
C LEU A 230 -64.76 24.43 142.34
N LYS A 231 -63.62 24.86 141.80
CA LYS A 231 -62.36 25.06 142.54
C LYS A 231 -62.39 26.33 143.40
N ASP A 232 -62.95 27.41 142.86
CA ASP A 232 -63.05 28.70 143.56
C ASP A 232 -64.01 28.64 144.79
N GLU A 233 -65.00 27.74 144.76
CA GLU A 233 -65.93 27.49 145.88
C GLU A 233 -65.24 26.74 147.06
N LEU A 234 -64.22 25.93 146.77
CA LEU A 234 -63.51 25.09 147.76
C LEU A 234 -62.37 25.84 148.47
N GLU A 235 -61.67 26.74 147.77
CA GLU A 235 -60.62 27.61 148.33
C GLU A 235 -61.17 28.66 149.33
N SER A 236 -62.44 29.06 149.20
CA SER A 236 -63.09 29.98 150.16
C SER A 236 -63.46 29.33 151.51
N GLN A 237 -63.49 27.99 151.62
CA GLN A 237 -63.78 27.27 152.87
C GLN A 237 -62.51 26.85 153.64
N PHE A 238 -61.36 26.71 152.96
CA PHE A 238 -60.11 26.22 153.56
C PHE A 238 -59.37 27.27 154.41
N MET A 239 -59.50 28.56 154.07
CA MET A 239 -58.81 29.67 154.77
C MET A 239 -59.34 29.99 156.18
N LYS A 240 -60.48 29.41 156.59
CA LYS A 240 -61.06 29.58 157.94
C LYS A 240 -60.56 28.58 158.99
N SER A 241 -59.97 27.45 158.57
CA SER A 241 -59.63 26.34 159.48
C SER A 241 -58.13 26.20 159.77
N GLN A 242 -57.30 27.05 159.16
CA GLN A 242 -55.83 27.01 159.26
C GLN A 242 -55.27 28.11 160.19
N LYS A 243 -56.01 28.48 161.25
CA LYS A 243 -55.59 29.50 162.25
C LYS A 243 -55.44 28.95 163.69
N GLU A 244 -55.75 27.69 163.96
CA GLU A 244 -55.78 27.13 165.33
C GLU A 244 -54.77 26.00 165.63
N LEU A 245 -53.84 25.67 164.74
CA LEU A 245 -52.91 24.54 164.92
C LEU A 245 -51.43 24.95 164.95
N ALA A 246 -51.12 26.07 165.61
CA ALA A 246 -49.76 26.64 165.68
C ALA A 246 -49.05 26.51 167.04
N GLU A 247 -49.68 25.96 168.10
CA GLU A 247 -49.15 26.07 169.47
C GLU A 247 -48.60 24.78 170.13
N SER A 248 -48.50 23.63 169.46
CA SER A 248 -48.17 22.39 170.19
C SER A 248 -47.12 21.44 169.60
N ARG A 249 -46.10 21.91 168.86
CA ARG A 249 -44.98 21.02 168.44
C ARG A 249 -43.57 21.58 168.58
N GLN A 250 -43.35 22.50 169.52
CA GLN A 250 -42.00 22.95 169.90
C GLN A 250 -41.55 22.30 171.23
N LYS A 251 -41.45 20.96 171.26
CA LYS A 251 -40.68 20.24 172.30
C LYS A 251 -40.29 18.80 171.89
N ILE A 252 -40.01 18.59 170.59
CA ILE A 252 -39.23 17.46 170.09
C ILE A 252 -38.16 18.07 169.17
N VAL A 253 -37.30 18.95 169.68
CA VAL A 253 -36.02 18.58 170.33
C VAL A 253 -35.18 17.82 169.32
N SER A 254 -34.36 18.53 168.55
CA SER A 254 -32.98 18.88 168.96
C SER A 254 -32.05 17.67 169.19
N LEU A 255 -32.44 16.48 168.73
CA LEU A 255 -31.59 15.28 168.64
C LEU A 255 -31.50 14.67 167.22
N ASN A 256 -32.14 15.29 166.21
CA ASN A 256 -32.13 14.81 164.80
C ASN A 256 -31.30 15.69 163.83
N ASP A 257 -30.76 16.82 164.28
CA ASP A 257 -30.03 17.76 163.41
C ASP A 257 -28.61 17.31 163.05
N GLU A 258 -27.99 16.41 163.81
CA GLU A 258 -26.66 15.87 163.48
C GLU A 258 -26.72 14.78 162.40
N LEU A 259 -27.89 14.12 162.23
CA LEU A 259 -28.13 13.10 161.19
C LEU A 259 -28.59 13.71 159.85
N SER A 260 -29.09 14.96 159.88
CA SER A 260 -29.49 15.72 158.69
C SER A 260 -28.28 16.32 157.94
N ARG A 261 -27.16 16.60 158.63
CA ARG A 261 -25.94 17.13 157.99
C ARG A 261 -25.22 16.12 157.10
N LEU A 262 -25.21 14.83 157.46
CA LEU A 262 -24.60 13.76 156.63
C LEU A 262 -25.52 13.30 155.47
N LYS A 263 -26.84 13.50 155.57
CA LYS A 263 -27.79 13.24 154.45
C LYS A 263 -27.73 14.31 153.36
N ASN A 264 -27.47 15.57 153.71
CA ASN A 264 -27.37 16.66 152.72
C ASN A 264 -26.11 16.54 151.83
N VAL A 265 -24.98 16.09 152.38
CA VAL A 265 -23.75 15.86 151.59
C VAL A 265 -23.91 14.68 150.62
N LEU A 266 -24.69 13.64 150.98
CA LEU A 266 -25.03 12.55 150.07
C LEU A 266 -25.94 13.01 148.92
N ILE A 267 -26.93 13.87 149.20
CA ILE A 267 -27.82 14.44 148.17
C ILE A 267 -27.05 15.39 147.24
N GLU A 268 -26.09 16.17 147.74
CA GLU A 268 -25.22 17.02 146.91
C GLU A 268 -24.33 16.19 145.97
N ILE A 269 -23.68 15.14 146.48
CA ILE A 269 -22.87 14.23 145.65
C ILE A 269 -23.75 13.47 144.64
N GLU A 270 -24.97 13.07 145.00
CA GLU A 270 -25.92 12.44 144.07
C GLU A 270 -26.39 13.41 142.98
N ASN A 271 -26.64 14.68 143.33
CA ASN A 271 -27.00 15.72 142.36
C ASN A 271 -25.84 16.06 141.41
N GLU A 272 -24.60 16.12 141.90
CA GLU A 272 -23.41 16.30 141.06
C GLU A 272 -23.19 15.10 140.13
N ARG A 273 -23.33 13.86 140.66
CA ARG A 273 -23.25 12.63 139.87
C ARG A 273 -24.31 12.61 138.76
N ASP A 274 -25.54 13.01 139.06
CA ASP A 274 -26.61 13.04 138.08
C ASP A 274 -26.44 14.22 137.09
N GLY A 275 -25.82 15.33 137.51
CA GLY A 275 -25.36 16.40 136.61
C GLY A 275 -24.29 15.94 135.62
N TYR A 276 -23.25 15.24 136.08
CA TYR A 276 -22.24 14.65 135.20
C TYR A 276 -22.82 13.55 134.30
N ARG A 277 -23.77 12.74 134.79
CA ARG A 277 -24.48 11.73 133.97
C ARG A 277 -25.26 12.38 132.83
N ASN A 278 -26.03 13.43 133.12
CA ASN A 278 -26.80 14.14 132.10
C ASN A 278 -25.90 14.81 131.05
N GLU A 279 -24.73 15.31 131.47
CA GLU A 279 -23.76 15.90 130.55
C GLU A 279 -23.06 14.84 129.68
N ILE A 280 -22.74 13.67 130.23
CA ILE A 280 -22.24 12.52 129.47
C ILE A 280 -23.29 12.08 128.43
N GLU A 281 -24.56 11.91 128.81
CA GLU A 281 -25.63 11.55 127.87
C GLU A 281 -25.84 12.61 126.77
N ARG A 282 -25.63 13.89 127.07
CA ARG A 282 -25.70 14.98 126.09
C ARG A 282 -24.53 14.88 125.10
N LEU A 283 -23.32 14.62 125.59
CA LEU A 283 -22.13 14.45 124.76
C LEU A 283 -22.22 13.18 123.92
N GLU A 284 -22.73 12.07 124.45
CA GLU A 284 -22.97 10.83 123.70
C GLU A 284 -23.98 11.03 122.56
N ARG A 285 -25.09 11.75 122.81
CA ARG A 285 -26.04 12.14 121.76
C ARG A 285 -25.38 13.01 120.69
N SER A 286 -24.58 14.00 121.09
CA SER A 286 -23.83 14.84 120.15
C SER A 286 -22.84 14.04 119.31
N CYS A 287 -22.12 13.09 119.91
CA CYS A 287 -21.20 12.21 119.21
C CYS A 287 -21.92 11.27 118.23
N CYS A 288 -23.08 10.72 118.60
CA CYS A 288 -23.93 9.95 117.67
C CYS A 288 -24.42 10.80 116.49
N GLU A 289 -24.85 12.03 116.73
CA GLU A 289 -25.27 12.94 115.66
C GLU A 289 -24.12 13.29 114.71
N HIS A 290 -22.92 13.52 115.25
CA HIS A 290 -21.72 13.74 114.44
C HIS A 290 -21.32 12.49 113.65
N GLN A 291 -21.41 11.30 114.25
CA GLN A 291 -21.12 10.03 113.59
C GLN A 291 -22.05 9.78 112.38
N LEU A 292 -23.36 9.97 112.57
CA LEU A 292 -24.35 9.87 111.48
C LEU A 292 -24.17 10.93 110.38
N LYS A 293 -23.50 12.05 110.70
CA LYS A 293 -23.17 13.09 109.72
C LYS A 293 -21.91 12.74 108.93
N ILE A 294 -20.92 12.14 109.57
CA ILE A 294 -19.72 11.60 108.92
C ILE A 294 -20.12 10.49 107.95
N GLU A 295 -20.95 9.54 108.38
CA GLU A 295 -21.42 8.43 107.53
C GLU A 295 -22.17 8.94 106.28
N ARG A 296 -23.03 9.95 106.43
CA ARG A 296 -23.70 10.59 105.28
C ARG A 296 -22.73 11.31 104.34
N LEU A 297 -21.67 11.93 104.87
CA LEU A 297 -20.66 12.60 104.04
C LEU A 297 -19.79 11.57 103.29
N ASP A 298 -19.46 10.44 103.92
CA ASP A 298 -18.75 9.34 103.27
C ASP A 298 -19.58 8.72 102.14
N GLU A 299 -20.88 8.47 102.36
CA GLU A 299 -21.79 8.00 101.30
C GLU A 299 -21.84 8.98 100.11
N GLN A 300 -21.89 10.29 100.38
CA GLN A 300 -21.85 11.31 99.34
C GLN A 300 -20.50 11.35 98.60
N LEU A 301 -19.39 11.13 99.29
CA LEU A 301 -18.06 11.09 98.70
C LEU A 301 -17.89 9.87 97.78
N VAL A 302 -18.40 8.72 98.20
CA VAL A 302 -18.40 7.48 97.40
C VAL A 302 -19.24 7.65 96.14
N GLU A 303 -20.45 8.20 96.25
CA GLU A 303 -21.31 8.44 95.09
C GLU A 303 -20.69 9.49 94.14
N SER A 304 -20.08 10.55 94.67
CA SER A 304 -19.35 11.53 93.85
C SER A 304 -18.16 10.88 93.13
N SER A 305 -17.41 10.01 93.81
CA SER A 305 -16.27 9.30 93.20
C SER A 305 -16.75 8.35 92.09
N ARG A 306 -17.85 7.64 92.32
CA ARG A 306 -18.49 6.77 91.31
C ARG A 306 -18.92 7.56 90.07
N GLN A 307 -19.51 8.74 90.27
CA GLN A 307 -19.87 9.64 89.17
C GLN A 307 -18.64 10.13 88.39
N PHE A 308 -17.56 10.49 89.08
CA PHE A 308 -16.31 10.88 88.41
C PHE A 308 -15.69 9.75 87.58
N ASP A 309 -15.74 8.52 88.08
CA ASP A 309 -15.28 7.34 87.32
C ASP A 309 -16.17 7.08 86.09
N ASP A 310 -17.49 7.16 86.24
CA ASP A 310 -18.42 7.05 85.09
C ASP A 310 -18.16 8.14 84.04
N TYR A 311 -17.90 9.38 84.47
CA TYR A 311 -17.51 10.48 83.55
C TYR A 311 -16.17 10.19 82.88
N ARG A 312 -15.17 9.69 83.61
CA ARG A 312 -13.85 9.31 83.06
C ARG A 312 -14.00 8.25 81.98
N THR A 313 -14.74 7.17 82.26
CA THR A 313 -14.97 6.09 81.28
C THR A 313 -15.72 6.57 80.04
N ARG A 314 -16.70 7.48 80.18
CA ARG A 314 -17.38 8.09 79.03
C ARG A 314 -16.43 8.92 78.16
N VAL A 315 -15.54 9.69 78.78
CA VAL A 315 -14.55 10.51 78.06
C VAL A 315 -13.53 9.62 77.35
N GLU A 316 -13.02 8.57 78.01
CA GLU A 316 -12.11 7.60 77.39
C GLU A 316 -12.74 6.91 76.17
N ASN A 317 -13.98 6.45 76.29
CA ASN A 317 -14.70 5.86 75.15
C ASN A 317 -14.90 6.85 73.99
N GLN A 318 -15.11 8.14 74.28
CA GLN A 318 -15.17 9.18 73.24
C GLN A 318 -13.81 9.38 72.55
N PHE A 319 -12.71 9.37 73.30
CA PHE A 319 -11.37 9.45 72.74
C PHE A 319 -11.03 8.25 71.86
N ASP A 320 -11.38 7.04 72.29
CA ASP A 320 -11.17 5.82 71.49
C ASP A 320 -11.99 5.86 70.19
N SER A 321 -13.24 6.31 70.26
CA SER A 321 -14.08 6.52 69.08
C SER A 321 -13.52 7.59 68.15
N GLN A 322 -13.02 8.71 68.69
CA GLN A 322 -12.31 9.74 67.90
C GLN A 322 -11.04 9.19 67.24
N ARG A 323 -10.29 8.33 67.94
CA ARG A 323 -9.08 7.71 67.41
C ARG A 323 -9.40 6.76 66.26
N GLN A 324 -10.44 5.94 66.39
CA GLN A 324 -10.95 5.10 65.30
C GLN A 324 -11.41 5.94 64.11
N ASN A 325 -12.15 7.03 64.34
CA ASN A 325 -12.57 7.95 63.28
C ASN A 325 -11.36 8.58 62.57
N SER A 326 -10.32 8.95 63.31
CA SER A 326 -9.07 9.47 62.74
C SER A 326 -8.39 8.45 61.82
N THR A 327 -8.35 7.18 62.23
CA THR A 327 -7.79 6.09 61.40
C THR A 327 -8.61 5.90 60.12
N ILE A 328 -9.94 5.91 60.22
CA ILE A 328 -10.84 5.79 59.06
C ILE A 328 -10.68 6.99 58.11
N ILE A 329 -10.56 8.20 58.64
CA ILE A 329 -10.29 9.39 57.83
C ILE A 329 -8.95 9.27 57.12
N SER A 330 -7.93 8.71 57.77
CA SER A 330 -6.62 8.50 57.14
C SER A 330 -6.67 7.47 56.01
N SER A 331 -7.43 6.37 56.15
CA SER A 331 -7.59 5.37 55.10
C SER A 331 -8.38 5.92 53.91
N LEU A 332 -9.46 6.65 54.19
CA LEU A 332 -10.25 7.31 53.14
C LEU A 332 -9.43 8.36 52.37
N ARG A 333 -8.52 9.07 53.04
CA ARG A 333 -7.59 9.99 52.36
C ARG A 333 -6.62 9.26 51.43
N THR A 334 -6.05 8.14 51.86
CA THR A 334 -5.17 7.35 50.99
C THR A 334 -5.91 6.77 49.78
N ASP A 335 -7.16 6.33 49.95
CA ASP A 335 -7.99 5.82 48.85
C ASP A 335 -8.37 6.94 47.87
N LEU A 336 -8.69 8.13 48.38
CA LEU A 336 -8.97 9.31 47.58
C LEU A 336 -7.74 9.74 46.77
N ASP A 337 -6.56 9.76 47.38
CA ASP A 337 -5.29 10.05 46.70
C ASP A 337 -4.98 9.00 45.62
N GLY A 338 -5.26 7.72 45.89
CA GLY A 338 -5.15 6.64 44.91
C GLY A 338 -6.08 6.84 43.70
N SER A 339 -7.36 7.16 43.95
CA SER A 339 -8.32 7.48 42.88
C SER A 339 -7.92 8.72 42.09
N ASN A 340 -7.43 9.77 42.76
CA ASN A 340 -6.98 10.99 42.09
C ASN A 340 -5.79 10.73 41.16
N ARG A 341 -4.80 9.93 41.60
CA ARG A 341 -3.68 9.51 40.74
C ARG A 341 -4.17 8.72 39.53
N LYS A 342 -5.15 7.82 39.72
CA LYS A 342 -5.74 7.05 38.61
C LYS A 342 -6.49 7.94 37.63
N CYS A 343 -7.21 8.96 38.11
CA CYS A 343 -7.86 9.95 37.25
C CYS A 343 -6.82 10.75 36.45
N GLN A 344 -5.72 11.20 37.08
CA GLN A 344 -4.64 11.89 36.39
C GLN A 344 -4.00 11.03 35.28
N THR A 345 -3.73 9.75 35.55
CA THR A 345 -3.19 8.85 34.52
C THR A 345 -4.15 8.67 33.35
N LEU A 346 -5.45 8.56 33.62
CA LEU A 346 -6.47 8.45 32.57
C LEU A 346 -6.61 9.75 31.77
N ASP A 347 -6.46 10.91 32.41
CA ASP A 347 -6.47 12.21 31.73
C ASP A 347 -5.24 12.38 30.82
N ASP A 348 -4.06 11.96 31.28
CA ASP A 348 -2.83 11.98 30.47
C ASP A 348 -2.94 11.03 29.26
N GLU A 349 -3.47 9.82 29.45
CA GLU A 349 -3.72 8.88 28.37
C GLU A 349 -4.74 9.42 27.36
N ASN A 350 -5.85 10.00 27.83
CA ASN A 350 -6.81 10.67 26.97
C ASN A 350 -6.19 11.83 26.20
N ARG A 351 -5.27 12.58 26.81
CA ARG A 351 -4.56 13.67 26.14
C ARG A 351 -3.66 13.15 25.02
N LEU A 352 -2.95 12.04 25.24
CA LEU A 352 -2.13 11.38 24.21
C LEU A 352 -3.00 10.86 23.07
N LEU A 353 -4.08 10.14 23.37
CA LEU A 353 -5.03 9.62 22.37
C LEU A 353 -5.68 10.75 21.55
N ARG A 354 -5.98 11.90 22.17
CA ARG A 354 -6.45 13.09 21.44
C ARG A 354 -5.38 13.65 20.50
N GLY A 355 -4.12 13.63 20.89
CA GLY A 355 -2.99 14.02 20.04
C GLY A 355 -2.83 13.09 18.84
N GLU A 356 -2.89 11.78 19.05
CA GLU A 356 -2.83 10.78 17.97
C GLU A 356 -4.02 10.91 17.01
N ASN A 357 -5.24 11.08 17.53
CA ASN A 357 -6.42 11.32 16.71
C ASN A 357 -6.30 12.60 15.87
N ALA A 358 -5.73 13.68 16.44
CA ALA A 358 -5.48 14.91 15.68
C ALA A 358 -4.46 14.70 14.56
N SER A 359 -3.40 13.93 14.81
CA SER A 359 -2.39 13.56 13.80
C SER A 359 -2.99 12.72 12.68
N LEU A 360 -3.76 11.67 13.04
CA LEU A 360 -4.48 10.83 12.07
C LEU A 360 -5.48 11.64 11.25
N ALA A 361 -6.22 12.56 11.87
CA ALA A 361 -7.13 13.46 11.16
C ALA A 361 -6.39 14.41 10.20
N SER A 362 -5.17 14.83 10.51
CA SER A 362 -4.32 15.58 9.58
C SER A 362 -3.92 14.70 8.38
N LYS A 363 -3.49 13.46 8.64
CA LYS A 363 -3.10 12.54 7.58
C LYS A 363 -4.26 12.18 6.65
N VAL A 364 -5.46 12.01 7.20
CA VAL A 364 -6.68 11.78 6.41
C VAL A 364 -6.98 12.98 5.52
N ARG A 365 -6.82 14.22 6.03
CA ARG A 365 -7.00 15.42 5.20
C ARG A 365 -5.99 15.52 4.07
N GLU A 366 -4.71 15.28 4.35
CA GLU A 366 -3.66 15.25 3.31
C GLU A 366 -3.99 14.22 2.21
N LEU A 367 -4.35 13.00 2.60
CA LEU A 367 -4.72 11.95 1.63
C LEU A 367 -5.98 12.31 0.83
N GLN A 368 -6.94 13.01 1.44
CA GLN A 368 -8.12 13.51 0.74
C GLN A 368 -7.74 14.58 -0.30
N GLU A 369 -6.84 15.50 0.03
CA GLU A 369 -6.31 16.50 -0.89
C GLU A 369 -5.55 15.85 -2.05
N ASP A 370 -4.72 14.84 -1.77
CA ASP A 370 -4.00 14.07 -2.79
C ASP A 370 -4.93 13.32 -3.75
N ILE A 371 -5.97 12.67 -3.21
CA ILE A 371 -6.99 11.97 -4.01
C ILE A 371 -7.73 12.97 -4.90
N GLU A 372 -8.10 14.13 -4.38
CA GLU A 372 -8.79 15.15 -5.17
C GLU A 372 -7.87 15.74 -6.25
N GLY A 373 -6.60 15.98 -5.94
CA GLY A 373 -5.60 16.39 -6.92
C GLY A 373 -5.37 15.33 -8.01
N MET A 374 -5.36 14.04 -7.66
CA MET A 374 -5.31 12.94 -8.62
C MET A 374 -6.54 12.90 -9.53
N LYS A 375 -7.75 13.07 -8.98
CA LYS A 375 -8.99 13.12 -9.76
C LYS A 375 -9.00 14.28 -10.75
N GLN A 376 -8.57 15.47 -10.33
CA GLN A 376 -8.49 16.63 -11.21
C GLN A 376 -7.51 16.39 -12.37
N ARG A 377 -6.33 15.85 -12.08
CA ARG A 377 -5.35 15.49 -13.13
C ARG A 377 -5.91 14.42 -14.09
N HIS A 378 -6.58 13.41 -13.56
CA HIS A 378 -7.21 12.39 -14.39
C HIS A 378 -8.30 12.98 -15.30
N GLN A 379 -9.13 13.88 -14.76
CA GLN A 379 -10.16 14.58 -15.54
C GLN A 379 -9.54 15.43 -16.65
N GLN A 380 -8.45 16.16 -16.38
CA GLN A 380 -7.74 16.94 -17.40
C GLN A 380 -7.20 16.06 -18.54
N VAL A 381 -6.69 14.86 -18.23
CA VAL A 381 -6.24 13.90 -19.24
C VAL A 381 -7.41 13.37 -20.06
N LEU A 382 -8.54 13.05 -19.42
CA LEU A 382 -9.75 12.63 -20.13
C LEU A 382 -10.28 13.71 -21.06
N ASP A 383 -10.35 14.95 -20.60
CA ASP A 383 -10.80 16.08 -21.40
C ASP A 383 -9.85 16.32 -22.60
N GLY A 384 -8.53 16.19 -22.38
CA GLY A 384 -7.52 16.28 -23.42
C GLY A 384 -7.64 15.16 -24.45
N PHE A 385 -7.85 13.92 -24.01
CA PHE A 385 -8.08 12.77 -24.88
C PHE A 385 -9.38 12.92 -25.68
N GLU A 386 -10.47 13.37 -25.05
CA GLU A 386 -11.73 13.63 -25.74
C GLU A 386 -11.58 14.72 -26.80
N PHE A 387 -10.84 15.79 -26.50
CA PHE A 387 -10.52 16.84 -27.45
C PHE A 387 -9.72 16.30 -28.65
N GLU A 388 -8.71 15.46 -28.41
CA GLU A 388 -7.91 14.84 -29.48
C GLU A 388 -8.75 13.88 -30.33
N CYS A 389 -9.60 13.05 -29.71
CA CYS A 389 -10.55 12.19 -30.42
C CYS A 389 -11.48 13.00 -31.33
N LYS A 390 -12.04 14.12 -30.84
CA LYS A 390 -12.86 15.03 -31.66
C LYS A 390 -12.06 15.62 -32.82
N GLN A 391 -10.83 16.06 -32.56
CA GLN A 391 -9.95 16.59 -33.60
C GLN A 391 -9.64 15.55 -34.68
N MET A 392 -9.32 14.32 -34.28
CA MET A 392 -9.03 13.22 -35.19
C MET A 392 -10.26 12.79 -35.99
N THR A 393 -11.43 12.77 -35.36
CA THR A 393 -12.70 12.51 -36.04
C THR A 393 -12.98 13.56 -37.11
N ASN A 394 -12.81 14.85 -36.79
CA ASN A 394 -12.98 15.92 -37.78
C ASN A 394 -11.99 15.79 -38.94
N ARG A 395 -10.72 15.46 -38.66
CA ARG A 395 -9.72 15.22 -39.72
C ARG A 395 -10.09 14.02 -40.60
N ALA A 396 -10.65 12.96 -40.02
CA ALA A 396 -11.11 11.79 -40.76
C ALA A 396 -12.28 12.17 -41.68
N ILE A 397 -13.29 12.90 -41.16
CA ILE A 397 -14.42 13.42 -41.96
C ILE A 397 -13.91 14.30 -43.11
N ASP A 398 -12.97 15.22 -42.83
CA ASP A 398 -12.38 16.07 -43.86
C ASP A 398 -11.62 15.26 -44.93
N ALA A 399 -10.94 14.17 -44.52
CA ALA A 399 -10.23 13.29 -45.44
C ALA A 399 -11.19 12.46 -46.29
N GLU A 400 -12.27 11.97 -45.70
CA GLU A 400 -13.34 11.24 -46.38
C GLU A 400 -14.03 12.13 -47.42
N SER A 401 -14.38 13.37 -47.05
CA SER A 401 -14.96 14.34 -48.00
C SER A 401 -14.02 14.67 -49.16
N ARG A 402 -12.71 14.78 -48.93
CA ARG A 402 -11.71 14.96 -50.00
C ARG A 402 -11.61 13.73 -50.90
N ALA A 403 -11.63 12.52 -50.32
CA ALA A 403 -11.60 11.28 -51.07
C ALA A 403 -12.85 11.13 -51.95
N GLU A 404 -14.03 11.45 -51.42
CA GLU A 404 -15.29 11.48 -52.20
C GLU A 404 -15.21 12.48 -53.37
N GLN A 405 -14.68 13.69 -53.15
CA GLN A 405 -14.48 14.67 -54.21
C GLN A 405 -13.51 14.17 -55.30
N GLN A 406 -12.41 13.54 -54.90
CA GLN A 406 -11.46 12.95 -55.85
C GLN A 406 -12.08 11.79 -56.63
N GLN A 407 -12.88 10.95 -55.98
CA GLN A 407 -13.61 9.87 -56.63
C GLN A 407 -14.60 10.41 -57.67
N GLN A 408 -15.37 11.44 -57.34
CA GLN A 408 -16.28 12.08 -58.30
C GLN A 408 -15.54 12.68 -59.50
N GLN A 409 -14.36 13.27 -59.28
CA GLN A 409 -13.52 13.79 -60.36
C GLN A 409 -12.98 12.67 -61.26
N LEU A 410 -12.57 11.53 -60.69
CA LEU A 410 -12.14 10.35 -61.44
C LEU A 410 -13.28 9.79 -62.26
N GLU A 411 -14.46 9.59 -61.66
CA GLU A 411 -15.66 9.12 -62.38
C GLU A 411 -16.03 10.06 -63.54
N HIS A 412 -15.90 11.38 -63.35
CA HIS A 412 -16.12 12.35 -64.41
C HIS A 412 -15.09 12.23 -65.55
N LEU A 413 -13.80 12.09 -65.23
CA LEU A 413 -12.73 11.91 -66.20
C LEU A 413 -12.87 10.58 -66.97
N GLU A 414 -13.22 9.50 -66.28
CA GLU A 414 -13.50 8.19 -66.90
C GLU A 414 -14.68 8.28 -67.87
N SER A 415 -15.75 8.98 -67.50
CA SER A 415 -16.90 9.22 -68.39
C SER A 415 -16.49 10.04 -69.62
N GLN A 416 -15.69 11.11 -69.45
CA GLN A 416 -15.17 11.88 -70.58
C GLN A 416 -14.27 11.03 -71.49
N GLN A 417 -13.40 10.19 -70.91
CA GLN A 417 -12.54 9.29 -71.67
C GLN A 417 -13.36 8.27 -72.46
N GLN A 418 -14.39 7.68 -71.86
CA GLN A 418 -15.30 6.76 -72.55
C GLN A 418 -16.00 7.42 -73.73
N LEU A 419 -16.54 8.63 -73.55
CA LEU A 419 -17.18 9.40 -74.63
C LEU A 419 -16.18 9.72 -75.75
N ALA A 420 -14.95 10.10 -75.41
CA ALA A 420 -13.91 10.34 -76.40
C ALA A 420 -13.56 9.07 -77.19
N LEU A 421 -13.43 7.92 -76.51
CA LEU A 421 -13.18 6.62 -77.15
C LEU A 421 -14.33 6.20 -78.07
N GLU A 422 -15.58 6.41 -77.66
CA GLU A 422 -16.76 6.15 -78.50
C GLU A 422 -16.76 7.04 -79.76
N GLU A 423 -16.42 8.31 -79.62
CA GLU A 423 -16.34 9.23 -80.76
C GLU A 423 -15.19 8.87 -81.72
N PHE A 424 -14.01 8.52 -81.20
CA PHE A 424 -12.91 7.98 -82.00
C PHE A 424 -13.30 6.70 -82.72
N ARG A 425 -14.01 5.79 -82.05
CA ARG A 425 -14.52 4.57 -82.66
C ARG A 425 -15.53 4.88 -83.77
N ARG A 426 -16.46 5.80 -83.53
CA ARG A 426 -17.45 6.25 -84.53
C ARG A 426 -16.75 6.83 -85.76
N GLN A 427 -15.74 7.67 -85.55
CA GLN A 427 -14.95 8.27 -86.62
C GLN A 427 -14.20 7.20 -87.44
N ALA A 428 -13.52 6.26 -86.76
CA ALA A 428 -12.84 5.15 -87.41
C ALA A 428 -13.81 4.25 -88.20
N GLU A 429 -15.03 4.01 -87.69
CA GLU A 429 -16.07 3.27 -88.42
C GLU A 429 -16.54 4.01 -89.69
N VAL A 430 -16.67 5.35 -89.64
CA VAL A 430 -17.00 6.17 -90.81
C VAL A 430 -15.87 6.12 -91.85
N GLU A 431 -14.62 6.28 -91.43
CA GLU A 431 -13.46 6.18 -92.32
C GLU A 431 -13.34 4.80 -92.95
N LYS A 432 -13.55 3.72 -92.18
CA LYS A 432 -13.60 2.36 -92.69
C LYS A 432 -14.66 2.20 -93.78
N ARG A 433 -15.87 2.74 -93.60
CA ARG A 433 -16.94 2.72 -94.61
C ARG A 433 -16.55 3.49 -95.87
N MET A 434 -15.94 4.67 -95.73
CA MET A 434 -15.47 5.44 -96.88
C MET A 434 -14.37 4.72 -97.67
N MET A 435 -13.42 4.08 -96.97
CA MET A 435 -12.35 3.32 -97.61
C MET A 435 -12.90 2.07 -98.30
N ALA A 436 -13.85 1.36 -97.68
CA ALA A 436 -14.55 0.24 -98.31
C ALA A 436 -15.26 0.67 -99.60
N ALA A 437 -15.99 1.80 -99.57
CA ALA A 437 -16.65 2.34 -100.77
C ALA A 437 -15.65 2.74 -101.87
N LYS A 438 -14.50 3.30 -101.52
CA LYS A 438 -13.41 3.59 -102.48
C LYS A 438 -12.82 2.31 -103.07
N LEU A 439 -12.63 1.27 -102.26
CA LEU A 439 -12.17 -0.03 -102.73
C LEU A 439 -13.18 -0.63 -103.72
N ASP A 440 -14.47 -0.63 -103.39
CA ASP A 440 -15.53 -1.09 -104.30
C ASP A 440 -15.51 -0.31 -105.63
N GLN A 441 -15.33 1.02 -105.57
CA GLN A 441 -15.22 1.87 -106.76
C GLN A 441 -13.97 1.55 -107.60
N LEU A 442 -12.81 1.34 -106.95
CA LEU A 442 -11.58 0.98 -107.63
C LEU A 442 -11.69 -0.42 -108.25
N GLU A 443 -12.27 -1.39 -107.54
CA GLU A 443 -12.55 -2.71 -108.06
C GLU A 443 -13.50 -2.68 -109.25
N ALA A 444 -14.53 -1.83 -109.23
CA ALA A 444 -15.42 -1.63 -110.36
C ALA A 444 -14.67 -1.06 -111.58
N ARG A 445 -13.80 -0.05 -111.38
CA ARG A 445 -12.95 0.50 -112.45
C ARG A 445 -11.95 -0.51 -113.01
N VAL A 446 -11.38 -1.36 -112.15
CA VAL A 446 -10.48 -2.45 -112.57
C VAL A 446 -11.26 -3.48 -113.37
N ARG A 447 -12.47 -3.85 -112.95
CA ARG A 447 -13.36 -4.74 -113.70
C ARG A 447 -13.74 -4.16 -115.06
N GLU A 448 -14.08 -2.88 -115.13
CA GLU A 448 -14.37 -2.16 -116.38
C GLU A 448 -13.15 -2.11 -117.31
N GLN A 449 -11.95 -1.78 -116.78
CA GLN A 449 -10.71 -1.86 -117.56
C GLN A 449 -10.43 -3.29 -118.05
N HIS A 450 -10.70 -4.30 -117.22
CA HIS A 450 -10.51 -5.69 -117.61
C HIS A 450 -11.49 -6.10 -118.73
N GLU A 451 -12.75 -5.68 -118.67
CA GLU A 451 -13.73 -5.88 -119.75
C GLU A 451 -13.33 -5.15 -121.04
N LEU A 452 -12.77 -3.94 -120.95
CA LEU A 452 -12.24 -3.21 -122.12
C LEU A 452 -11.03 -3.92 -122.74
N VAL A 453 -10.13 -4.48 -121.91
CA VAL A 453 -9.00 -5.30 -122.38
C VAL A 453 -9.49 -6.60 -123.05
N ILE A 454 -10.53 -7.23 -122.51
CA ILE A 454 -11.14 -8.42 -123.12
C ILE A 454 -11.84 -8.06 -124.46
N GLN A 455 -12.55 -6.94 -124.54
CA GLN A 455 -13.13 -6.45 -125.80
C GLN A 455 -12.05 -6.07 -126.85
N GLN A 456 -10.91 -5.52 -126.42
CA GLN A 456 -9.74 -5.34 -127.29
C GLN A 456 -9.13 -6.68 -127.74
N GLN A 457 -9.03 -7.67 -126.84
CA GLN A 457 -8.52 -9.00 -127.17
C GLN A 457 -9.45 -9.82 -128.09
N GLU A 458 -10.76 -9.56 -128.10
CA GLU A 458 -11.71 -10.23 -129.00
C GLU A 458 -11.80 -9.58 -130.40
N LEU A 459 -11.45 -8.30 -130.55
CA LEU A 459 -11.37 -7.61 -131.85
C LEU A 459 -10.03 -7.83 -132.58
N ASP A 460 -8.93 -8.07 -131.87
CA ASP A 460 -7.58 -8.18 -132.45
C ASP A 460 -7.16 -9.61 -132.88
N ARG A 461 -8.08 -10.58 -132.90
CA ARG A 461 -7.80 -11.97 -133.35
C ARG A 461 -7.96 -12.19 -134.87
N ARG A 462 -7.99 -11.11 -135.67
CA ARG A 462 -7.80 -11.11 -137.14
C ARG A 462 -6.84 -9.99 -137.53
N THR A 463 -5.65 -10.39 -137.95
CA THR A 463 -4.59 -9.67 -138.69
C THR A 463 -3.28 -9.49 -137.92
N ARG A 464 -2.29 -10.18 -138.46
CA ARG A 464 -0.90 -10.41 -138.03
C ARG A 464 0.00 -9.16 -138.06
N THR A 465 1.09 -9.30 -137.29
CA THR A 465 2.51 -8.94 -137.56
C THR A 465 3.11 -7.61 -137.08
N ASN A 466 4.11 -7.80 -136.22
CA ASN A 466 5.43 -7.16 -136.13
C ASN A 466 5.59 -5.81 -135.41
N SER A 467 6.60 -5.80 -134.52
CA SER A 467 7.65 -4.76 -134.27
C SER A 467 7.67 -4.34 -132.80
N THR A 468 8.41 -5.03 -131.92
CA THR A 468 9.80 -4.76 -131.50
C THR A 468 10.00 -3.46 -130.70
N GLY A 469 10.38 -3.62 -129.42
CA GLY A 469 11.34 -2.75 -128.71
C GLY A 469 10.76 -1.61 -127.88
N GLY A 470 10.87 -1.71 -126.54
CA GLY A 470 10.65 -0.56 -125.66
C GLY A 470 10.40 -0.82 -124.17
N GLU A 471 10.64 -2.02 -123.63
CA GLU A 471 10.26 -2.36 -122.24
C GLU A 471 11.34 -2.08 -121.19
N GLU A 472 12.54 -1.63 -121.56
CA GLU A 472 13.63 -1.43 -120.59
C GLU A 472 13.55 -0.10 -119.81
N ALA A 473 12.90 0.95 -120.33
CA ALA A 473 12.82 2.26 -119.64
C ALA A 473 11.74 2.35 -118.55
N SER A 474 10.73 1.48 -118.55
CA SER A 474 9.64 1.50 -117.57
C SER A 474 10.00 0.78 -116.26
N PHE A 475 10.83 -0.26 -116.35
CA PHE A 475 11.33 -0.94 -115.15
C PHE A 475 12.33 -0.07 -114.40
N GLU A 476 13.13 0.73 -115.11
CA GLU A 476 14.09 1.62 -114.48
C GLU A 476 13.40 2.75 -113.69
N GLN A 477 12.28 3.31 -114.18
CA GLN A 477 11.44 4.25 -113.41
C GLN A 477 10.69 3.59 -112.24
N GLN A 478 10.26 2.33 -112.36
CA GLN A 478 9.66 1.60 -111.24
C GLN A 478 10.69 1.25 -110.17
N ILE A 479 11.91 0.91 -110.57
CA ILE A 479 13.05 0.67 -109.68
C ILE A 479 13.44 1.98 -108.98
N ASP A 480 13.49 3.11 -109.67
CA ASP A 480 13.77 4.42 -109.05
C ASP A 480 12.66 4.85 -108.09
N PHE A 481 11.38 4.58 -108.41
CA PHE A 481 10.28 4.83 -107.50
C PHE A 481 10.36 3.95 -106.24
N LEU A 482 10.62 2.65 -106.41
CA LEU A 482 10.80 1.73 -105.28
C LEU A 482 12.02 2.12 -104.43
N ASN A 483 13.12 2.52 -105.04
CA ASN A 483 14.29 3.02 -104.33
C ASN A 483 13.96 4.30 -103.55
N SER A 484 13.15 5.21 -104.11
CA SER A 484 12.69 6.40 -103.39
C SER A 484 11.81 6.06 -102.17
N VAL A 485 10.91 5.07 -102.30
CA VAL A 485 10.03 4.62 -101.21
C VAL A 485 10.83 3.86 -100.14
N ILE A 486 11.82 3.07 -100.53
CA ILE A 486 12.72 2.36 -99.60
C ILE A 486 13.56 3.37 -98.81
N VAL A 487 14.10 4.41 -99.45
CA VAL A 487 14.85 5.48 -98.77
C VAL A 487 13.94 6.24 -97.80
N ASP A 488 12.71 6.57 -98.20
CA ASP A 488 11.76 7.27 -97.34
C ASP A 488 11.31 6.39 -96.14
N MET A 489 11.16 5.08 -96.36
CA MET A 489 10.85 4.13 -95.29
C MET A 489 12.02 3.86 -94.34
N GLN A 490 13.26 3.84 -94.83
CA GLN A 490 14.45 3.74 -94.00
C GLN A 490 14.62 5.01 -93.17
N LYS A 491 14.46 6.19 -93.77
CA LYS A 491 14.52 7.48 -93.06
C LYS A 491 13.45 7.57 -91.96
N LYS A 492 12.23 7.10 -92.23
CA LYS A 492 11.14 7.08 -91.23
C LYS A 492 11.38 6.05 -90.12
N ASN A 493 12.00 4.91 -90.43
CA ASN A 493 12.44 3.96 -89.40
C ASN A 493 13.57 4.54 -88.54
N ASP A 494 14.53 5.26 -89.12
CA ASP A 494 15.61 5.91 -88.38
C ASP A 494 15.11 7.07 -87.52
N GLU A 495 14.08 7.80 -87.97
CA GLU A 495 13.42 8.84 -87.19
C GLU A 495 12.63 8.26 -86.00
N LEU A 496 11.94 7.12 -86.21
CA LEU A 496 11.27 6.38 -85.13
C LEU A 496 12.28 5.78 -84.13
N ARG A 497 13.39 5.21 -84.61
CA ARG A 497 14.48 4.72 -83.76
C ARG A 497 15.13 5.84 -82.94
N ASN A 498 15.40 6.98 -83.56
CA ASN A 498 15.89 8.16 -82.82
C ASN A 498 14.88 8.64 -81.78
N ARG A 499 13.58 8.61 -82.09
CA ARG A 499 12.54 9.02 -81.12
C ARG A 499 12.43 8.03 -79.96
N VAL A 500 12.60 6.73 -80.19
CA VAL A 500 12.69 5.72 -79.13
C VAL A 500 13.97 5.91 -78.31
N GLN A 501 15.12 6.13 -78.95
CA GLN A 501 16.39 6.37 -78.26
C GLN A 501 16.36 7.65 -77.40
N VAL A 502 15.75 8.73 -77.89
CA VAL A 502 15.53 9.97 -77.13
C VAL A 502 14.55 9.75 -75.98
N LEU A 503 13.53 8.90 -76.14
CA LEU A 503 12.61 8.52 -75.05
C LEU A 503 13.27 7.59 -74.03
N GLU A 504 14.23 6.76 -74.44
CA GLU A 504 15.03 5.92 -73.53
C GLU A 504 16.06 6.76 -72.76
N GLU A 505 16.70 7.75 -73.40
CA GLU A 505 17.61 8.71 -72.75
C GLU A 505 16.89 9.68 -71.81
N ILE A 506 15.67 10.13 -72.16
CA ILE A 506 14.88 11.06 -71.33
C ILE A 506 14.02 10.31 -70.29
N GLY A 507 13.65 9.06 -70.54
CA GLY A 507 12.63 8.34 -69.76
C GLY A 507 13.13 7.36 -68.70
N LEU A 508 14.41 6.94 -68.72
CA LEU A 508 14.90 5.90 -67.81
C LEU A 508 16.25 6.20 -67.13
N GLY A 509 16.87 7.36 -67.38
CA GLY A 509 18.13 7.76 -66.73
C GLY A 509 18.00 8.54 -65.41
N GLU A 510 16.87 9.24 -65.20
CA GLU A 510 16.69 10.17 -64.07
C GLU A 510 15.82 9.61 -62.91
N PHE A 511 15.13 8.49 -63.10
CA PHE A 511 14.31 7.88 -62.03
C PHE A 511 15.13 6.96 -61.12
N GLU A 512 16.19 6.32 -61.63
CA GLU A 512 17.00 5.35 -60.85
C GLU A 512 18.16 6.01 -60.10
N ASN A 513 18.73 7.11 -60.60
CA ASN A 513 19.84 7.83 -59.94
C ASN A 513 19.39 8.86 -58.89
N SER A 514 18.13 9.32 -58.92
CA SER A 514 17.64 10.27 -57.91
C SER A 514 17.28 9.59 -56.57
N PHE A 515 17.09 8.27 -56.53
CA PHE A 515 16.83 7.54 -55.28
C PHE A 515 18.12 7.15 -54.55
N GLN A 516 19.24 6.98 -55.27
CA GLN A 516 20.50 6.52 -54.67
C GLN A 516 21.43 7.67 -54.22
N THR A 517 21.34 8.85 -54.82
CA THR A 517 22.16 10.03 -54.41
C THR A 517 21.55 10.83 -53.25
N GLN A 518 20.26 10.66 -52.94
CA GLN A 518 19.60 11.34 -51.81
C GLN A 518 19.81 10.64 -50.45
N VAL A 519 20.42 9.44 -50.43
CA VAL A 519 20.73 8.70 -49.21
C VAL A 519 22.17 8.93 -48.72
N GLN A 520 23.05 9.55 -49.53
CA GLN A 520 24.50 9.67 -49.21
C GLN A 520 25.02 11.07 -48.86
N THR A 521 24.19 12.13 -48.88
CA THR A 521 24.68 13.51 -48.64
C THR A 521 24.18 14.19 -47.37
N THR A 522 23.41 13.54 -46.49
CA THR A 522 22.95 14.15 -45.22
C THR A 522 23.75 13.75 -43.98
N ARG A 523 25.07 13.50 -44.13
CA ARG A 523 25.98 13.26 -42.99
C ARG A 523 27.06 14.32 -42.77
N SER A 524 27.11 15.39 -43.57
CA SER A 524 28.12 16.44 -43.37
C SER A 524 27.59 17.84 -43.67
N SER A 525 27.69 18.70 -42.67
CA SER A 525 27.75 20.17 -42.73
C SER A 525 26.46 20.95 -42.93
N SER A 526 25.95 21.38 -41.78
CA SER A 526 25.47 22.73 -41.46
C SER A 526 26.03 23.85 -42.35
N ASN A 527 25.17 24.57 -43.09
CA ASN A 527 24.91 26.01 -42.91
C ASN A 527 23.98 26.60 -43.99
N SER A 528 23.14 27.53 -43.54
CA SER A 528 22.50 28.66 -44.24
C SER A 528 21.41 28.43 -45.31
N ASN A 529 20.20 28.86 -44.92
CA ASN A 529 19.17 29.61 -45.66
C ASN A 529 18.63 29.11 -47.02
N GLY A 530 17.34 28.75 -47.03
CA GLY A 530 16.52 28.82 -48.24
C GLY A 530 15.35 27.83 -48.28
N LEU A 531 14.17 28.31 -47.85
CA LEU A 531 12.80 27.87 -48.15
C LEU A 531 12.63 26.67 -49.12
N THR A 532 12.04 25.56 -48.67
CA THR A 532 10.84 24.91 -49.25
C THR A 532 10.37 23.69 -48.43
N ASN A 533 9.07 23.44 -48.48
CA ASN A 533 8.25 22.56 -47.65
C ASN A 533 8.54 21.05 -47.78
N GLY A 534 8.47 20.33 -46.64
CA GLY A 534 8.42 18.85 -46.60
C GLY A 534 9.04 18.26 -45.32
N HIS A 535 8.45 18.52 -44.16
CA HIS A 535 9.01 18.17 -42.85
C HIS A 535 8.89 16.66 -42.53
N ILE A 536 9.93 15.88 -42.81
CA ILE A 536 10.16 14.60 -42.12
C ILE A 536 10.61 14.96 -40.70
N ARG A 537 9.75 14.72 -39.71
CA ARG A 537 10.03 14.97 -38.29
C ARG A 537 11.16 14.03 -37.84
N THR A 538 12.35 14.58 -37.64
CA THR A 538 13.41 13.92 -36.88
C THR A 538 12.95 13.72 -35.44
N VAL A 539 13.13 12.53 -34.88
CA VAL A 539 12.84 12.22 -33.47
C VAL A 539 13.60 13.23 -32.60
N ARG A 540 12.86 14.03 -31.82
CA ARG A 540 13.42 15.10 -30.99
C ARG A 540 14.18 14.47 -29.83
N LYS A 541 15.43 14.91 -29.64
CA LYS A 541 16.26 14.47 -28.52
C LYS A 541 15.72 15.12 -27.26
N TYR A 542 15.45 14.35 -26.22
CA TYR A 542 15.00 14.85 -24.92
C TYR A 542 15.96 14.28 -23.88
N CYS A 543 16.43 15.15 -22.98
CA CYS A 543 17.24 14.75 -21.86
C CYS A 543 16.37 14.69 -20.61
N ASP A 544 16.17 13.49 -20.06
CA ASP A 544 15.35 13.30 -18.85
C ASP A 544 16.02 13.86 -17.57
N ILE A 545 17.32 14.21 -17.63
CA ILE A 545 18.08 14.71 -16.48
C ILE A 545 17.90 16.22 -16.31
N CYS A 546 17.94 16.99 -17.40
CA CYS A 546 17.83 18.45 -17.34
C CYS A 546 16.58 18.99 -18.01
N GLU A 547 15.72 18.12 -18.54
CA GLU A 547 14.40 18.42 -19.15
C GLU A 547 14.46 19.39 -20.36
N ILE A 548 15.62 19.53 -21.00
CA ILE A 548 15.81 20.39 -22.17
C ILE A 548 15.68 19.55 -23.45
N PHE A 549 14.86 20.05 -24.37
CA PHE A 549 14.71 19.44 -25.69
C PHE A 549 15.81 19.89 -26.67
N ASP A 550 16.13 18.99 -27.59
CA ASP A 550 16.90 19.18 -28.82
C ASP A 550 18.37 19.61 -28.62
N SER A 551 18.86 19.65 -27.39
CA SER A 551 20.24 20.01 -27.07
C SER A 551 21.19 18.80 -27.00
N HIS A 552 20.84 17.78 -26.22
CA HIS A 552 21.59 16.53 -26.05
C HIS A 552 20.63 15.39 -25.68
N GLU A 553 21.07 14.14 -25.81
CA GLU A 553 20.33 12.97 -25.30
C GLU A 553 20.73 12.72 -23.83
N THR A 554 19.90 12.00 -23.08
CA THR A 554 20.09 11.76 -21.65
C THR A 554 21.50 11.28 -21.27
N GLU A 555 22.21 10.54 -22.13
CA GLU A 555 23.57 10.01 -21.89
C GLU A 555 24.71 11.03 -22.07
N ASP A 556 24.46 12.15 -22.73
CA ASP A 556 25.44 13.22 -23.02
C ASP A 556 25.21 14.46 -22.14
N CYS A 557 24.40 14.33 -21.08
CA CYS A 557 24.03 15.46 -20.26
C CYS A 557 25.24 15.99 -19.44
N PRO A 558 25.63 17.26 -19.59
CA PRO A 558 26.74 17.82 -18.82
C PRO A 558 26.47 17.77 -17.30
N GLN A 559 25.21 17.75 -16.84
CA GLN A 559 24.88 17.52 -15.44
C GLN A 559 25.15 16.08 -14.98
N GLN A 560 25.15 15.11 -15.90
CA GLN A 560 25.45 13.72 -15.62
C GLN A 560 26.94 13.52 -15.24
N SER A 561 27.84 14.39 -15.73
CA SER A 561 29.25 14.41 -15.33
C SER A 561 29.49 15.21 -14.03
N SER A 562 28.66 16.20 -13.69
CA SER A 562 28.73 16.89 -12.39
C SER A 562 28.30 16.04 -11.19
N ASN A 563 27.58 14.94 -11.42
CA ASN A 563 27.23 13.95 -10.40
C ASN A 563 28.33 12.87 -10.22
N MET A 564 29.41 12.94 -11.02
CA MET A 564 30.52 11.99 -11.06
C MET A 564 31.86 12.75 -11.10
N MET A 565 32.19 13.55 -10.08
CA MET A 565 33.60 13.85 -9.78
C MET A 565 33.91 13.79 -8.28
N VAL A 566 34.91 12.94 -8.03
CA VAL A 566 35.64 12.65 -6.80
C VAL A 566 36.54 13.83 -6.40
N ASN A 567 36.71 13.99 -5.08
CA ASN A 567 37.80 14.63 -4.34
C ASN A 567 38.68 15.69 -5.03
N GLY A 568 38.63 16.91 -4.51
CA GLY A 568 39.79 17.80 -4.50
C GLY A 568 39.48 19.30 -4.44
N GLY A 569 39.39 19.85 -3.22
CA GLY A 569 39.74 21.25 -2.93
C GLY A 569 38.67 22.33 -3.14
N ASN A 570 38.24 22.92 -2.02
CA ASN A 570 37.69 24.27 -1.83
C ASN A 570 36.46 24.75 -2.65
N MET A 571 35.34 24.81 -1.91
CA MET A 571 34.51 26.00 -1.65
C MET A 571 34.02 26.88 -2.83
N VAL A 572 32.70 26.93 -3.03
CA VAL A 572 31.80 28.09 -2.79
C VAL A 572 30.37 27.77 -3.25
N VAL A 573 29.41 28.31 -2.49
CA VAL A 573 27.97 28.06 -2.39
C VAL A 573 27.14 28.65 -3.54
N GLY A 574 25.98 28.02 -3.86
CA GLY A 574 24.96 28.63 -4.73
C GLY A 574 23.62 27.89 -4.90
N GLN A 575 22.86 27.75 -3.79
CA GLN A 575 21.38 27.69 -3.66
C GLN A 575 20.50 26.83 -4.61
N GLU A 576 19.77 25.88 -4.00
CA GLU A 576 18.36 25.60 -4.34
C GLU A 576 17.47 25.65 -3.07
N PRO A 577 16.19 26.08 -3.17
CA PRO A 577 15.33 26.33 -2.01
C PRO A 577 14.36 25.18 -1.69
N GLY A 578 14.35 24.75 -0.42
CA GLY A 578 13.28 23.96 0.23
C GLY A 578 13.22 22.49 -0.19
N HIS A 579 13.23 21.49 0.69
CA HIS A 579 12.39 21.34 1.87
C HIS A 579 13.05 20.35 2.86
N THR A 580 13.53 20.83 4.01
CA THR A 580 13.46 20.11 5.31
C THR A 580 14.04 21.02 6.40
N TYR A 581 13.29 21.23 7.48
CA TYR A 581 13.59 22.18 8.56
C TYR A 581 14.57 21.66 9.62
N ASN A 582 15.49 20.75 9.27
CA ASN A 582 16.56 20.28 10.16
C ASN A 582 17.81 20.01 9.31
N ALA A 583 18.73 20.96 9.30
CA ALA A 583 20.07 20.77 8.74
C ALA A 583 20.86 19.84 9.66
N VAL A 584 20.70 18.53 9.49
CA VAL A 584 21.60 17.54 10.06
C VAL A 584 22.63 17.21 8.99
N ASP A 585 23.88 17.54 9.32
CA ASP A 585 25.06 17.20 8.55
C ASP A 585 25.10 15.67 8.34
N ARG A 586 24.83 15.22 7.10
CA ARG A 586 24.78 13.80 6.72
C ARG A 586 26.15 13.11 6.76
N THR A 587 27.23 13.82 7.10
CA THR A 587 28.57 13.26 7.22
C THR A 587 28.96 12.83 8.64
N GLN A 588 28.17 13.17 9.67
CA GLN A 588 28.45 12.73 11.04
C GLN A 588 27.76 11.39 11.35
N GLN A 589 28.56 10.33 11.46
CA GLN A 589 28.09 9.05 11.98
C GLN A 589 27.70 9.23 13.46
N ARG A 590 26.42 9.02 13.78
CA ARG A 590 25.89 9.22 15.14
C ARG A 590 26.40 8.09 16.04
N ALA A 591 27.18 8.45 17.07
CA ALA A 591 27.68 7.53 18.09
C ALA A 591 26.53 6.68 18.69
N TYR A 592 26.71 5.36 18.70
CA TYR A 592 25.71 4.38 19.15
C TYR A 592 26.36 3.40 20.13
N CYS A 593 25.78 3.30 21.32
CA CYS A 593 26.28 2.40 22.35
C CYS A 593 25.61 1.04 22.23
N MET A 594 26.42 0.00 21.98
CA MET A 594 25.93 -1.38 21.87
C MET A 594 25.54 -2.00 23.22
N GLN A 595 25.96 -1.43 24.36
CA GLN A 595 25.66 -1.95 25.70
C GLN A 595 24.33 -1.44 26.28
N CYS A 596 23.90 -0.23 25.94
CA CYS A 596 22.62 0.32 26.42
C CYS A 596 21.61 0.61 25.30
N GLU A 597 21.97 0.31 24.05
CA GLU A 597 21.14 0.44 22.86
C GLU A 597 20.59 1.87 22.64
N ARG A 598 21.38 2.89 23.01
CA ARG A 598 21.01 4.31 22.85
C ARG A 598 22.01 5.06 21.99
N PHE A 599 21.49 6.01 21.20
CA PHE A 599 22.29 6.97 20.43
C PHE A 599 22.75 8.13 21.32
N GLY A 600 24.00 8.58 21.13
CA GLY A 600 24.55 9.77 21.79
C GLY A 600 25.90 9.59 22.49
N HIS A 601 26.41 8.36 22.59
CA HIS A 601 27.77 8.03 23.06
C HIS A 601 28.18 6.67 22.47
N ASP A 602 29.48 6.40 22.41
CA ASP A 602 30.00 5.09 22.01
C ASP A 602 30.16 4.18 23.23
N THR A 603 30.29 2.88 22.99
CA THR A 603 30.39 1.81 24.00
C THR A 603 31.43 2.12 25.11
N GLU A 604 32.56 2.77 24.77
CA GLU A 604 33.63 3.14 25.72
C GLU A 604 33.29 4.31 26.67
N GLN A 605 32.23 5.05 26.40
CA GLN A 605 31.79 6.21 27.19
C GLN A 605 30.45 5.94 27.88
N CYS A 606 30.07 4.66 28.01
CA CYS A 606 28.81 4.25 28.59
C CYS A 606 28.88 4.36 30.14
N PRO A 607 28.03 5.19 30.78
CA PRO A 607 28.03 5.34 32.24
C PRO A 607 27.59 4.07 33.00
N LEU A 608 27.14 3.02 32.28
CA LEU A 608 26.77 1.72 32.85
C LEU A 608 27.97 0.81 33.17
N GLU A 609 29.21 1.16 32.82
CA GLU A 609 30.39 0.35 33.20
C GLU A 609 30.76 0.43 34.70
N ASN A 610 30.09 1.26 35.51
CA ASN A 610 30.40 1.42 36.94
C ASN A 610 29.33 0.91 37.91
N GLU A 611 28.32 0.17 37.45
CA GLU A 611 27.36 -0.49 38.35
C GLU A 611 27.24 -1.99 38.03
N THR A 612 28.34 -2.72 38.23
CA THR A 612 28.26 -4.16 38.50
C THR A 612 28.09 -4.40 39.98
N PHE A 613 26.92 -4.98 40.32
CA PHE A 613 26.77 -5.96 41.40
C PHE A 613 27.57 -7.23 41.09
#